data_AF-R4SIH1-F1
#
_entry.id   AF-R4SIH1-F1
#
_cell.length_a   1.000
_cell.length_b   1.000
_cell.length_c   1.000
_cell.angle_alpha   90.00
_cell.angle_beta   90.00
_cell.angle_gamma   90.00
#
_symmetry.space_group_name_H-M   'P 1'
#
loop_
_entity.id
_entity.type
_entity.pdbx_description
1 polymer ?
#
loop_
_entity_poly.entity_id
_entity_poly.type
_entity_poly.pdbx_seq_one_letter_code
_entity_poly.pdbx_strand_id
1 'polypeptide(L)'
;MTGILAAALIVTGAPAIGADDVRVHTGAIDGARYRVEVPSNWNGKLLLYNHGIYPPGYVPEEIELANRAEAKPVLLGEGYALAASLYSKPNGFSAREAVRDQTALLSWFDRNVGRPEQVLTWGASGGGLNAVLLSERLPHRIDGALAMCGPVAGGSALFGQALDLGFTVRTLLAPELEVVRIADPGANLAKAHQVIAKALESPDGRARLALANAFADVPGWSTAHHPRSTDVAEQIRQQTKFVQAVYDQLAWGAHRTDLEAQAGGNPTGNTGVDYRGLLARSSERGLVRQAYRDAGLDLGADLARLAAAPRVEADKAAERWLGRVGTPAGRGRQPVVTLHPIGDGVAPEHERTYGDRVDPGRLRQLFVNRGGHCQHTAAEELTALSVLRDRVETGRWPSTSPERLNAEANRSGPEFRFLYDWLHGEPGTAAPAFRRYHPDPLPRVV
;
A
#
# COMPACT_ATOMS: atom_id res chain seq x y z
N MET A 1 2.87 43.36 22.19
CA MET A 1 1.86 43.09 21.15
C MET A 1 2.41 43.56 19.83
N THR A 2 3.11 42.69 19.10
CA THR A 2 3.75 42.99 17.82
C THR A 2 3.10 42.08 16.79
N GLY A 3 2.27 42.68 15.93
CA GLY A 3 1.46 41.99 14.94
C GLY A 3 2.31 41.43 13.81
N ILE A 4 2.10 40.15 13.50
CA ILE A 4 2.62 39.49 12.31
C ILE A 4 1.54 39.66 11.23
N LEU A 5 1.89 40.34 10.14
CA LEU A 5 1.09 40.38 8.93
C LEU A 5 0.97 38.96 8.35
N ALA A 6 -0.25 38.41 8.37
CA ALA A 6 -0.62 37.25 7.59
C ALA A 6 -0.79 37.70 6.13
N ALA A 7 0.14 37.31 5.26
CA ALA A 7 -0.09 37.39 3.82
C ALA A 7 -1.12 36.32 3.46
N ALA A 8 -2.35 36.76 3.20
CA ALA A 8 -3.39 35.91 2.63
C ALA A 8 -3.01 35.59 1.18
N LEU A 9 -2.61 34.34 0.92
CA LEU A 9 -2.60 33.81 -0.44
C LEU A 9 -4.06 33.61 -0.87
N ILE A 10 -4.58 34.58 -1.62
CA ILE A 10 -5.78 34.40 -2.44
C ILE A 10 -5.40 33.39 -3.51
N VAL A 11 -5.90 32.16 -3.42
CA VAL A 11 -5.88 31.23 -4.54
C VAL A 11 -6.89 31.77 -5.55
N THR A 12 -6.43 32.63 -6.46
CA THR A 12 -7.14 32.89 -7.70
C THR A 12 -7.27 31.55 -8.41
N GLY A 13 -8.49 31.08 -8.64
CA GLY A 13 -8.74 29.81 -9.30
C GLY A 13 -7.87 29.69 -10.55
N ALA A 14 -7.02 28.66 -10.59
CA ALA A 14 -6.26 28.35 -11.79
C ALA A 14 -7.27 28.21 -12.95
N PRO A 15 -7.00 28.80 -14.12
CA PRO A 15 -7.90 28.66 -15.26
C PRO A 15 -8.09 27.16 -15.54
N ALA A 16 -9.35 26.74 -15.69
CA ALA A 16 -9.67 25.38 -16.07
C ALA A 16 -9.06 25.11 -17.45
N ILE A 17 -8.10 24.19 -17.51
CA ILE A 17 -7.49 23.75 -18.77
C ILE A 17 -8.56 22.94 -19.53
N GLY A 18 -8.87 23.34 -20.76
CA GLY A 18 -9.78 22.59 -21.62
C GLY A 18 -9.15 21.27 -22.06
N ALA A 19 -9.97 20.27 -22.44
CA ALA A 19 -9.44 18.99 -22.93
C ALA A 19 -8.54 19.15 -24.18
N ASP A 20 -8.74 20.20 -24.97
CA ASP A 20 -7.95 20.53 -26.16
C ASP A 20 -6.55 21.11 -25.84
N ASP A 21 -6.27 21.43 -24.57
CA ASP A 21 -5.01 22.03 -24.10
C ASP A 21 -4.04 20.99 -23.50
N VAL A 22 -4.36 19.69 -23.54
CA VAL A 22 -3.51 18.61 -23.01
C VAL A 22 -3.08 17.67 -24.14
N ARG A 23 -1.77 17.58 -24.36
CA ARG A 23 -1.20 16.63 -25.31
C ARG A 23 -1.11 15.25 -24.67
N VAL A 24 -1.80 14.27 -25.24
CA VAL A 24 -1.80 12.88 -24.78
C VAL A 24 -0.88 12.03 -25.66
N HIS A 25 0.05 11.32 -25.03
CA HIS A 25 0.90 10.33 -25.68
C HIS A 25 0.58 8.95 -25.09
N THR A 26 0.31 7.99 -25.96
CA THR A 26 0.16 6.58 -25.60
C THR A 26 0.96 5.71 -26.55
N GLY A 27 1.33 4.53 -26.08
CA GLY A 27 2.12 3.58 -26.87
C GLY A 27 2.62 2.44 -26.00
N ALA A 28 3.65 1.75 -26.46
CA ALA A 28 4.36 0.73 -25.69
C ALA A 28 5.87 0.92 -25.80
N ILE A 29 6.59 0.69 -24.71
CA ILE A 29 8.05 0.69 -24.63
C ILE A 29 8.45 -0.68 -24.08
N ASP A 30 9.22 -1.45 -24.86
CA ASP A 30 9.69 -2.79 -24.48
C ASP A 30 8.56 -3.73 -23.96
N GLY A 31 7.38 -3.62 -24.56
CA GLY A 31 6.19 -4.40 -24.20
C GLY A 31 5.33 -3.81 -23.07
N ALA A 32 5.78 -2.75 -22.39
CA ALA A 32 5.00 -2.04 -21.38
C ALA A 32 4.19 -0.90 -22.02
N ARG A 33 2.85 -0.95 -21.92
CA ARG A 33 2.01 0.18 -22.34
C ARG A 33 2.29 1.39 -21.46
N TYR A 34 2.22 2.60 -22.02
CA TYR A 34 2.38 3.84 -21.25
C TYR A 34 1.33 4.88 -21.63
N ARG A 35 1.15 5.82 -20.72
CA ARG A 35 0.40 7.05 -20.93
C ARG A 35 1.19 8.24 -20.39
N VAL A 36 1.22 9.32 -21.16
CA VAL A 36 1.75 10.62 -20.74
C VAL A 36 0.73 11.69 -21.15
N GLU A 37 0.40 12.57 -20.22
CA GLU A 37 -0.43 13.76 -20.43
C GLU A 37 0.41 15.00 -20.12
N VAL A 38 0.55 15.92 -21.09
CA VAL A 38 1.36 17.14 -20.98
C VAL A 38 0.46 18.35 -21.21
N PRO A 39 0.23 19.22 -20.21
CA PRO A 39 -0.59 20.40 -20.40
C PRO A 39 0.18 21.49 -21.18
N SER A 40 -0.54 22.36 -21.89
CA SER A 40 0.06 23.44 -22.70
C SER A 40 0.89 24.44 -21.86
N ASN A 41 0.56 24.59 -20.57
CA ASN A 41 1.27 25.41 -19.59
C ASN A 41 2.32 24.61 -18.78
N TRP A 42 2.87 23.53 -19.35
CA TRP A 42 3.82 22.66 -18.64
C TRP A 42 4.96 23.45 -17.98
N ASN A 43 5.10 23.28 -16.66
CA ASN A 43 6.01 24.04 -15.81
C ASN A 43 7.38 23.35 -15.60
N GLY A 44 7.72 22.38 -16.46
CA GLY A 44 8.95 21.59 -16.36
C GLY A 44 8.91 20.44 -15.34
N LYS A 45 7.81 20.26 -14.59
CA LYS A 45 7.69 19.23 -13.55
C LYS A 45 6.91 18.01 -14.05
N LEU A 46 7.30 16.83 -13.58
CA LEU A 46 6.69 15.54 -13.93
C LEU A 46 6.26 14.79 -12.66
N LEU A 47 5.02 14.30 -12.66
CA LEU A 47 4.52 13.34 -11.69
C LEU A 47 4.46 11.95 -12.34
N LEU A 48 5.26 11.03 -11.81
CA LEU A 48 5.39 9.67 -12.32
C LEU A 48 4.63 8.69 -11.41
N TYR A 49 3.41 8.33 -11.82
CA TYR A 49 2.50 7.49 -11.04
C TYR A 49 2.82 6.00 -11.21
N ASN A 50 2.76 5.28 -10.09
CA ASN A 50 2.91 3.83 -10.01
C ASN A 50 1.60 3.23 -9.52
N HIS A 51 0.97 2.39 -10.34
CA HIS A 51 -0.26 1.69 -9.97
C HIS A 51 -0.01 0.59 -8.92
N GLY A 52 -1.07 0.22 -8.22
CA GLY A 52 -1.10 -0.88 -7.26
C GLY A 52 -1.02 -2.27 -7.91
N ILE A 53 -1.23 -3.33 -7.12
CA ILE A 53 -1.28 -4.70 -7.65
C ILE A 53 -2.65 -4.91 -8.30
N TYR A 54 -2.66 -5.23 -9.59
CA TYR A 54 -3.88 -5.65 -10.26
C TYR A 54 -4.16 -7.15 -10.07
N PRO A 55 -5.45 -7.53 -9.95
CA PRO A 55 -5.82 -8.92 -9.82
C PRO A 55 -5.51 -9.69 -11.12
N PRO A 56 -5.33 -11.01 -11.05
CA PRO A 56 -5.04 -11.83 -12.23
C PRO A 56 -6.10 -11.65 -13.32
N GLY A 57 -5.65 -11.37 -14.55
CA GLY A 57 -6.53 -11.22 -15.71
C GLY A 57 -7.18 -9.84 -15.87
N TYR A 58 -6.99 -8.93 -14.90
CA TYR A 58 -7.43 -7.54 -15.06
C TYR A 58 -6.39 -6.73 -15.84
N VAL A 59 -6.88 -5.91 -16.75
CA VAL A 59 -6.10 -4.89 -17.46
C VAL A 59 -6.99 -3.65 -17.52
N PRO A 60 -6.55 -2.50 -16.99
CA PRO A 60 -7.37 -1.30 -17.04
C PRO A 60 -7.52 -0.81 -18.49
N GLU A 61 -8.71 -0.30 -18.83
CA GLU A 61 -8.99 0.27 -20.14
C GLU A 61 -8.07 1.47 -20.41
N GLU A 62 -7.93 2.34 -19.41
CA GLU A 62 -7.07 3.51 -19.40
C GLU A 62 -6.00 3.39 -18.30
N ILE A 63 -4.77 3.76 -18.61
CA ILE A 63 -3.68 3.77 -17.62
C ILE A 63 -3.90 4.93 -16.66
N GLU A 64 -4.01 4.59 -15.38
CA GLU A 64 -4.14 5.54 -14.27
C GLU A 64 -2.91 6.44 -14.15
N LEU A 65 -3.14 7.73 -13.90
CA LEU A 65 -2.09 8.74 -13.68
C LEU A 65 -2.10 9.32 -12.26
N ALA A 66 -3.05 8.87 -11.45
CA ALA A 66 -3.27 9.23 -10.05
C ALA A 66 -4.13 8.14 -9.39
N ASN A 67 -4.13 8.05 -8.05
CA ASN A 67 -5.00 7.12 -7.33
C ASN A 67 -6.47 7.57 -7.34
N ARG A 68 -6.71 8.89 -7.24
CA ARG A 68 -8.03 9.50 -7.41
C ARG A 68 -8.12 10.24 -8.74
N ALA A 69 -9.18 9.96 -9.50
CA ALA A 69 -9.42 10.59 -10.79
C ALA A 69 -9.52 12.12 -10.67
N GLU A 70 -10.06 12.62 -9.55
CA GLU A 70 -10.23 14.03 -9.23
C GLU A 70 -8.90 14.77 -9.08
N ALA A 71 -7.81 14.08 -8.71
CA ALA A 71 -6.49 14.70 -8.58
C ALA A 71 -5.91 15.10 -9.95
N LYS A 72 -6.20 14.34 -11.02
CA LYS A 72 -5.64 14.54 -12.35
C LYS A 72 -5.87 15.96 -12.91
N PRO A 73 -7.11 16.49 -13.00
CA PRO A 73 -7.34 17.83 -13.55
C PRO A 73 -6.69 18.94 -12.72
N VAL A 74 -6.59 18.77 -11.39
CA VAL A 74 -5.88 19.74 -10.53
C VAL A 74 -4.40 19.79 -10.88
N LEU A 75 -3.75 18.63 -10.99
CA LEU A 75 -2.32 18.55 -11.24
C LEU A 75 -1.95 19.04 -12.65
N LEU A 76 -2.76 18.73 -13.65
CA LEU A 76 -2.61 19.31 -14.99
C LEU A 76 -2.81 20.83 -14.95
N GLY A 77 -3.81 21.32 -14.23
CA GLY A 77 -4.08 22.75 -14.01
C GLY A 77 -2.90 23.50 -13.38
N GLU A 78 -2.21 22.88 -12.44
CA GLU A 78 -0.97 23.39 -11.82
C GLU A 78 0.25 23.34 -12.77
N GLY A 79 0.11 22.77 -13.96
CA GLY A 79 1.14 22.71 -15.00
C GLY A 79 2.04 21.47 -14.92
N TYR A 80 1.70 20.45 -14.13
CA TYR A 80 2.46 19.20 -14.12
C TYR A 80 2.18 18.38 -15.38
N ALA A 81 3.23 17.81 -15.96
CA ALA A 81 3.06 16.64 -16.81
C ALA A 81 2.81 15.40 -15.94
N LEU A 82 1.96 14.49 -16.40
CA LEU A 82 1.61 13.25 -15.72
C LEU A 82 2.02 12.07 -16.58
N ALA A 83 2.66 11.06 -15.99
CA ALA A 83 3.09 9.87 -16.73
C ALA A 83 2.93 8.61 -15.89
N ALA A 84 2.62 7.50 -16.55
CA ALA A 84 2.66 6.17 -15.96
C ALA A 84 2.91 5.09 -17.01
N SER A 85 3.62 4.04 -16.59
CA SER A 85 3.69 2.77 -17.28
C SER A 85 2.70 1.79 -16.66
N LEU A 86 2.07 0.96 -17.49
CA LEU A 86 1.28 -0.21 -17.06
C LEU A 86 2.17 -1.40 -16.67
N TYR A 87 3.49 -1.22 -16.80
CA TYR A 87 4.51 -2.26 -16.72
C TYR A 87 4.34 -3.35 -17.80
N SER A 88 5.41 -4.07 -18.12
CA SER A 88 5.32 -5.22 -19.01
C SER A 88 4.56 -6.38 -18.37
N LYS A 89 4.41 -6.32 -17.04
CA LYS A 89 3.67 -7.26 -16.21
C LYS A 89 2.80 -6.47 -15.22
N PRO A 90 1.55 -6.15 -15.59
CA PRO A 90 0.67 -5.33 -14.75
C PRO A 90 0.18 -6.03 -13.47
N ASN A 91 0.25 -7.37 -13.42
CA ASN A 91 -0.39 -8.17 -12.38
C ASN A 91 0.63 -8.73 -11.38
N GLY A 92 0.19 -8.92 -10.13
CA GLY A 92 0.99 -9.54 -9.07
C GLY A 92 2.12 -8.66 -8.56
N PHE A 93 3.19 -9.29 -8.08
CA PHE A 93 4.35 -8.56 -7.56
C PHE A 93 5.21 -8.06 -8.73
N SER A 94 5.17 -6.75 -9.00
CA SER A 94 5.78 -6.15 -10.20
C SER A 94 6.89 -5.14 -9.89
N ALA A 95 7.57 -5.26 -8.75
CA ALA A 95 8.56 -4.27 -8.30
C ALA A 95 9.77 -4.14 -9.24
N ARG A 96 10.18 -5.24 -9.88
CA ARG A 96 11.30 -5.25 -10.84
C ARG A 96 10.88 -4.58 -12.15
N GLU A 97 9.72 -4.96 -12.65
CA GLU A 97 9.15 -4.46 -13.90
C GLU A 97 8.82 -2.98 -13.78
N ALA A 98 8.19 -2.57 -12.67
CA ALA A 98 7.89 -1.17 -12.38
C ALA A 98 9.13 -0.29 -12.47
N VAL A 99 10.23 -0.67 -11.80
CA VAL A 99 11.44 0.14 -11.88
C VAL A 99 12.03 0.18 -13.28
N ARG A 100 12.09 -0.97 -13.97
CA ARG A 100 12.62 -1.02 -15.35
C ARG A 100 11.80 -0.14 -16.30
N ASP A 101 10.48 -0.29 -16.27
CA ASP A 101 9.59 0.28 -17.27
C ASP A 101 9.33 1.76 -17.02
N GLN A 102 9.31 2.19 -15.75
CA GLN A 102 9.29 3.62 -15.40
C GLN A 102 10.61 4.31 -15.77
N THR A 103 11.76 3.63 -15.63
CA THR A 103 13.06 4.16 -16.10
C THR A 103 13.04 4.35 -17.62
N ALA A 104 12.48 3.39 -18.35
CA ALA A 104 12.34 3.47 -19.80
C ALA A 104 11.38 4.60 -20.21
N LEU A 105 10.26 4.76 -19.50
CA LEU A 105 9.31 5.85 -19.70
C LEU A 105 9.93 7.24 -19.44
N LEU A 106 10.72 7.40 -18.38
CA LEU A 106 11.48 8.64 -18.13
C LEU A 106 12.45 8.96 -19.28
N SER A 107 13.14 7.94 -19.79
CA SER A 107 14.04 8.10 -20.93
C SER A 107 13.29 8.44 -22.22
N TRP A 108 12.08 7.89 -22.40
CA TRP A 108 11.19 8.26 -23.49
C TRP A 108 10.71 9.71 -23.35
N PHE A 109 10.33 10.14 -22.14
CA PHE A 109 9.87 11.49 -21.86
C PHE A 109 10.95 12.52 -22.22
N ASP A 110 12.21 12.26 -21.83
CA ASP A 110 13.35 13.12 -22.16
C ASP A 110 13.50 13.37 -23.67
N ARG A 111 13.25 12.34 -24.50
CA ARG A 111 13.43 12.38 -25.95
C ARG A 111 12.24 12.98 -26.71
N ASN A 112 11.03 12.79 -26.21
CA ASN A 112 9.80 13.06 -26.96
C ASN A 112 9.02 14.28 -26.44
N VAL A 113 9.23 14.67 -25.19
CA VAL A 113 8.59 15.84 -24.56
C VAL A 113 9.66 16.87 -24.20
N GLY A 114 10.66 16.45 -23.44
CA GLY A 114 11.73 17.28 -22.93
C GLY A 114 12.16 16.79 -21.55
N ARG A 115 13.40 17.05 -21.14
CA ARG A 115 13.91 16.63 -19.84
C ARG A 115 13.23 17.43 -18.72
N PRO A 116 12.53 16.80 -17.75
CA PRO A 116 11.94 17.52 -16.62
C PRO A 116 13.01 18.17 -15.74
N GLU A 117 12.69 19.34 -15.20
CA GLU A 117 13.48 20.01 -14.17
C GLU A 117 13.28 19.36 -12.79
N GLN A 118 12.10 18.79 -12.56
CA GLN A 118 11.75 18.07 -11.35
C GLN A 118 10.90 16.83 -11.68
N VAL A 119 11.21 15.70 -11.06
CA VAL A 119 10.42 14.47 -11.13
C VAL A 119 10.06 14.00 -9.73
N LEU A 120 8.77 13.98 -9.43
CA LEU A 120 8.24 13.32 -8.24
C LEU A 120 7.63 11.98 -8.66
N THR A 121 7.97 10.92 -7.95
CA THR A 121 7.32 9.62 -8.15
C THR A 121 6.32 9.36 -7.03
N TRP A 122 5.18 8.78 -7.37
CA TRP A 122 4.12 8.53 -6.40
C TRP A 122 3.31 7.29 -6.77
N GLY A 123 2.57 6.76 -5.81
CA GLY A 123 1.73 5.58 -6.03
C GLY A 123 1.01 5.12 -4.77
N ALA A 124 0.00 4.27 -4.97
CA ALA A 124 -0.80 3.66 -3.91
C ALA A 124 -0.57 2.14 -3.85
N SER A 125 -0.75 1.52 -2.67
CA SER A 125 -0.60 0.08 -2.46
C SER A 125 0.79 -0.41 -2.90
N GLY A 126 0.87 -1.49 -3.69
CA GLY A 126 2.12 -1.94 -4.33
C GLY A 126 2.84 -0.83 -5.12
N GLY A 127 2.10 0.13 -5.67
CA GLY A 127 2.63 1.31 -6.34
C GLY A 127 3.37 2.26 -5.39
N GLY A 128 2.95 2.36 -4.12
CA GLY A 128 3.66 3.12 -3.09
C GLY A 128 5.02 2.50 -2.77
N LEU A 129 5.11 1.17 -2.69
CA LEU A 129 6.40 0.46 -2.61
C LEU A 129 7.26 0.72 -3.85
N ASN A 130 6.68 0.62 -5.05
CA ASN A 130 7.39 0.83 -6.31
C ASN A 130 7.94 2.25 -6.45
N ALA A 131 7.18 3.27 -6.02
CA ALA A 131 7.61 4.66 -5.99
C ALA A 131 8.87 4.85 -5.12
N VAL A 132 8.90 4.25 -3.93
CA VAL A 132 10.09 4.28 -3.06
C VAL A 132 11.27 3.58 -3.72
N LEU A 133 11.06 2.36 -4.24
CA LEU A 133 12.11 1.57 -4.89
C LEU A 133 12.68 2.28 -6.13
N LEU A 134 11.83 2.94 -6.92
CA LEU A 134 12.26 3.73 -8.06
C LEU A 134 13.11 4.93 -7.63
N SER A 135 12.70 5.63 -6.57
CA SER A 135 13.45 6.77 -6.03
C SER A 135 14.85 6.38 -5.55
N GLU A 136 14.99 5.23 -4.89
CA GLU A 136 16.29 4.73 -4.41
C GLU A 136 17.20 4.24 -5.54
N ARG A 137 16.62 3.71 -6.63
CA ARG A 137 17.38 3.18 -7.77
C ARG A 137 17.76 4.24 -8.80
N LEU A 138 17.02 5.35 -8.84
CA LEU A 138 17.27 6.47 -9.74
C LEU A 138 17.52 7.78 -8.99
N PRO A 139 18.53 7.85 -8.10
CA PRO A 139 18.68 8.99 -7.18
C PRO A 139 19.09 10.31 -7.86
N HIS A 140 19.43 10.29 -9.15
CA HIS A 140 19.76 11.49 -9.95
C HIS A 140 18.65 11.90 -10.90
N ARG A 141 17.53 11.15 -10.92
CA ARG A 141 16.39 11.37 -11.82
C ARG A 141 15.09 11.63 -11.07
N ILE A 142 15.02 11.26 -9.79
CA ILE A 142 13.85 11.44 -8.93
C ILE A 142 14.23 12.36 -7.78
N ASP A 143 13.42 13.39 -7.58
CA ASP A 143 13.63 14.43 -6.57
C ASP A 143 12.89 14.14 -5.27
N GLY A 144 11.80 13.36 -5.31
CA GLY A 144 11.00 13.00 -4.14
C GLY A 144 10.05 11.83 -4.41
N ALA A 145 9.61 11.15 -3.35
CA ALA A 145 8.65 10.05 -3.44
C ALA A 145 7.46 10.22 -2.48
N LEU A 146 6.24 10.01 -2.98
CA LEU A 146 5.02 9.87 -2.18
C LEU A 146 4.52 8.42 -2.23
N ALA A 147 4.58 7.72 -1.10
CA ALA A 147 4.08 6.36 -0.98
C ALA A 147 2.77 6.34 -0.18
N MET A 148 1.67 6.01 -0.83
CA MET A 148 0.36 5.92 -0.19
C MET A 148 0.06 4.45 0.08
N CYS A 149 -0.39 4.11 1.30
CA CYS A 149 -0.80 2.75 1.73
C CYS A 149 0.16 1.63 1.29
N GLY A 150 1.45 1.94 1.15
CA GLY A 150 2.41 1.05 0.53
C GLY A 150 3.06 0.11 1.55
N PRO A 151 3.32 -1.17 1.21
CA PRO A 151 4.07 -2.10 2.06
C PRO A 151 5.57 -1.77 2.05
N VAL A 152 5.94 -0.55 2.47
CA VAL A 152 7.29 0.04 2.32
C VAL A 152 8.37 -0.62 3.18
N ALA A 153 8.00 -1.51 4.12
CA ALA A 153 8.98 -2.41 4.74
C ALA A 153 9.59 -3.42 3.74
N GLY A 154 8.94 -3.61 2.59
CA GLY A 154 9.41 -4.43 1.46
C GLY A 154 8.58 -5.68 1.21
N GLY A 155 8.77 -6.27 0.03
CA GLY A 155 8.14 -7.52 -0.39
C GLY A 155 8.46 -8.70 0.54
N SER A 156 9.67 -8.76 1.10
CA SER A 156 10.02 -9.79 2.10
C SER A 156 9.13 -9.72 3.35
N ALA A 157 8.78 -8.52 3.81
CA ALA A 157 7.88 -8.31 4.93
C ALA A 157 6.46 -8.78 4.58
N LEU A 158 5.93 -8.26 3.47
CA LEU A 158 4.58 -8.51 2.99
C LEU A 158 4.31 -10.00 2.77
N PHE A 159 5.16 -10.68 2.01
CA PHE A 159 5.00 -12.10 1.72
C PHE A 159 5.39 -13.01 2.91
N GLY A 160 6.15 -12.49 3.87
CA GLY A 160 6.38 -13.15 5.15
C GLY A 160 5.10 -13.16 6.00
N GLN A 161 4.43 -12.03 6.14
CA GLN A 161 3.13 -11.91 6.83
C GLN A 161 2.06 -12.77 6.16
N ALA A 162 1.96 -12.70 4.82
CA ALA A 162 1.03 -13.53 4.06
C ALA A 162 1.30 -15.03 4.29
N LEU A 163 2.56 -15.45 4.36
CA LEU A 163 2.93 -16.83 4.68
C LEU A 163 2.53 -17.22 6.10
N ASP A 164 2.72 -16.37 7.11
CA ASP A 164 2.37 -16.69 8.50
C ASP A 164 0.84 -16.80 8.70
N LEU A 165 0.08 -15.92 8.05
CA LEU A 165 -1.37 -16.00 8.00
C LEU A 165 -1.81 -17.31 7.35
N GLY A 166 -1.32 -17.61 6.13
CA GLY A 166 -1.62 -18.85 5.42
C GLY A 166 -1.21 -20.11 6.17
N PHE A 167 -0.02 -20.12 6.78
CA PHE A 167 0.45 -21.22 7.60
C PHE A 167 -0.47 -21.50 8.78
N THR A 168 -1.02 -20.45 9.39
CA THR A 168 -1.93 -20.57 10.53
C THR A 168 -3.27 -21.12 10.11
N VAL A 169 -3.86 -20.62 9.02
CA VAL A 169 -5.08 -21.18 8.43
C VAL A 169 -4.88 -22.65 8.07
N ARG A 170 -3.76 -22.98 7.40
CA ARG A 170 -3.42 -24.36 7.06
C ARG A 170 -3.36 -25.26 8.30
N THR A 171 -2.63 -24.84 9.33
CA THR A 171 -2.36 -25.69 10.50
C THR A 171 -3.58 -25.89 11.38
N LEU A 172 -4.44 -24.87 11.51
CA LEU A 172 -5.54 -24.87 12.47
C LEU A 172 -6.90 -25.17 11.85
N LEU A 173 -7.09 -24.92 10.55
CA LEU A 173 -8.39 -24.97 9.88
C LEU A 173 -8.41 -25.84 8.61
N ALA A 174 -7.34 -25.86 7.81
CA ALA A 174 -7.28 -26.58 6.53
C ALA A 174 -5.91 -27.20 6.23
N PRO A 175 -5.58 -28.37 6.80
CA PRO A 175 -4.28 -29.03 6.61
C PRO A 175 -3.87 -29.25 5.15
N GLU A 176 -4.85 -29.32 4.25
CA GLU A 176 -4.69 -29.52 2.81
C GLU A 176 -4.49 -28.23 1.99
N LEU A 177 -4.42 -27.06 2.65
CA LEU A 177 -4.17 -25.79 1.99
C LEU A 177 -2.69 -25.66 1.61
N GLU A 178 -2.41 -25.33 0.35
CA GLU A 178 -1.06 -25.04 -0.10
C GLU A 178 -0.75 -23.55 0.13
N VAL A 179 0.40 -23.25 0.76
CA VAL A 179 0.81 -21.86 1.08
C VAL A 179 2.12 -21.47 0.39
N VAL A 180 2.75 -22.44 -0.27
CA VAL A 180 3.92 -22.34 -1.13
C VAL A 180 3.82 -23.42 -2.20
N ARG A 181 4.49 -23.25 -3.35
CA ARG A 181 4.57 -24.24 -4.42
C ARG A 181 3.20 -24.79 -4.81
N ILE A 182 2.25 -23.88 -4.93
CA ILE A 182 0.83 -24.17 -5.13
C ILE A 182 0.64 -24.75 -6.53
N ALA A 183 0.06 -25.95 -6.61
CA ALA A 183 -0.06 -26.68 -7.86
C ALA A 183 -1.15 -26.09 -8.76
N ASP A 184 -2.30 -25.76 -8.16
CA ASP A 184 -3.43 -25.11 -8.82
C ASP A 184 -3.91 -23.92 -7.98
N PRO A 185 -3.49 -22.68 -8.31
CA PRO A 185 -3.86 -21.51 -7.52
C PRO A 185 -5.36 -21.23 -7.54
N GLY A 186 -6.09 -21.61 -8.59
CA GLY A 186 -7.54 -21.41 -8.67
C GLY A 186 -8.28 -22.35 -7.72
N ALA A 187 -7.95 -23.64 -7.76
CA ALA A 187 -8.56 -24.64 -6.87
C ALA A 187 -8.17 -24.40 -5.40
N ASN A 188 -6.92 -24.04 -5.13
CA ASN A 188 -6.45 -23.76 -3.78
C ASN A 188 -7.12 -22.52 -3.17
N LEU A 189 -7.32 -21.46 -3.97
CA LEU A 189 -8.05 -20.27 -3.56
C LEU A 189 -9.53 -20.57 -3.24
N ALA A 190 -10.22 -21.29 -4.13
CA ALA A 190 -11.61 -21.69 -3.91
C ALA A 190 -11.78 -22.51 -2.61
N LYS A 191 -10.83 -23.42 -2.35
CA LYS A 191 -10.79 -24.19 -1.10
C LYS A 191 -10.60 -23.30 0.12
N ALA A 192 -9.65 -22.37 0.07
CA ALA A 192 -9.42 -21.42 1.16
C ALA A 192 -10.69 -20.61 1.49
N HIS A 193 -11.39 -20.10 0.46
CA HIS A 193 -12.63 -19.37 0.65
C HIS A 193 -13.72 -20.21 1.30
N GLN A 194 -13.89 -21.48 0.90
CA GLN A 194 -14.85 -22.40 1.53
C GLN A 194 -14.54 -22.64 3.02
N VAL A 195 -13.27 -22.90 3.34
CA VAL A 195 -12.81 -23.14 4.72
C VAL A 195 -13.04 -21.89 5.58
N ILE A 196 -12.65 -20.72 5.06
CA ILE A 196 -12.76 -19.44 5.76
C ILE A 196 -14.24 -19.10 6.02
N ALA A 197 -15.11 -19.26 5.02
CA ALA A 197 -16.54 -19.03 5.16
C ALA A 197 -17.15 -19.93 6.26
N LYS A 198 -16.82 -21.23 6.25
CA LYS A 198 -17.27 -22.16 7.29
C LYS A 198 -16.71 -21.82 8.68
N ALA A 199 -15.44 -21.43 8.76
CA ALA A 199 -14.81 -21.05 10.03
C ALA A 199 -15.50 -19.82 10.65
N LEU A 200 -15.95 -18.84 9.85
CA LEU A 200 -16.67 -17.67 10.32
C LEU A 200 -18.00 -17.99 11.03
N GLU A 201 -18.62 -19.14 10.75
CA GLU A 201 -19.92 -19.53 11.34
C GLU A 201 -19.81 -19.90 12.83
N SER A 202 -18.64 -20.34 13.30
CA SER A 202 -18.44 -20.82 14.68
C SER A 202 -17.56 -19.89 15.53
N PRO A 203 -17.76 -19.81 16.85
CA PRO A 203 -16.83 -19.10 17.75
C PRO A 203 -15.39 -19.60 17.62
N ASP A 204 -15.19 -20.92 17.58
CA ASP A 204 -13.88 -21.56 17.45
C ASP A 204 -13.15 -21.15 16.17
N GLY A 205 -13.85 -21.21 15.04
CA GLY A 205 -13.30 -20.83 13.74
C GLY A 205 -12.99 -19.34 13.68
N ARG A 206 -13.86 -18.47 14.20
CA ARG A 206 -13.61 -17.03 14.32
C ARG A 206 -12.37 -16.73 15.16
N ALA A 207 -12.19 -17.40 16.30
CA ALA A 207 -11.01 -17.22 17.14
C ALA A 207 -9.71 -17.59 16.39
N ARG A 208 -9.69 -18.71 15.67
CA ARG A 208 -8.53 -19.14 14.87
C ARG A 208 -8.26 -18.22 13.68
N LEU A 209 -9.30 -17.70 13.03
CA LEU A 209 -9.15 -16.67 12.00
C LEU A 209 -8.57 -15.38 12.58
N ALA A 210 -9.06 -14.92 13.74
CA ALA A 210 -8.50 -13.76 14.43
C ALA A 210 -6.99 -13.93 14.70
N LEU A 211 -6.56 -15.12 15.14
CA LEU A 211 -5.14 -15.43 15.34
C LEU A 211 -4.35 -15.37 14.03
N ALA A 212 -4.85 -15.98 12.95
CA ALA A 212 -4.18 -15.92 11.64
C ALA A 212 -4.04 -14.48 11.14
N ASN A 213 -5.11 -13.69 11.23
CA ASN A 213 -5.17 -12.31 10.78
C ASN A 213 -4.21 -11.41 11.58
N ALA A 214 -4.09 -11.64 12.89
CA ALA A 214 -3.16 -10.92 13.76
C ALA A 214 -1.69 -11.15 13.39
N PHE A 215 -1.31 -12.27 12.78
CA PHE A 215 0.06 -12.47 12.34
C PHE A 215 0.45 -11.66 11.10
N ALA A 216 -0.54 -11.23 10.31
CA ALA A 216 -0.36 -10.23 9.27
C ALA A 216 -0.73 -8.81 9.74
N ASP A 217 -1.10 -8.63 11.01
CA ASP A 217 -1.58 -7.37 11.59
C ASP A 217 -2.76 -6.75 10.83
N VAL A 218 -3.64 -7.57 10.26
CA VAL A 218 -4.86 -7.10 9.60
C VAL A 218 -5.83 -6.55 10.65
N PRO A 219 -6.19 -5.25 10.65
CA PRO A 219 -7.08 -4.69 11.67
C PRO A 219 -8.51 -5.18 11.56
N GLY A 220 -9.21 -5.24 12.69
CA GLY A 220 -10.67 -5.44 12.75
C GLY A 220 -11.51 -4.26 12.25
N TRP A 221 -10.98 -3.46 11.31
CA TRP A 221 -11.61 -2.26 10.78
C TRP A 221 -11.32 -2.09 9.29
N SER A 222 -12.24 -2.50 8.43
CA SER A 222 -12.05 -2.47 6.98
C SER A 222 -13.02 -1.54 6.23
N THR A 223 -13.79 -0.72 6.94
CA THR A 223 -14.78 0.21 6.38
C THR A 223 -14.27 1.65 6.38
N ALA A 224 -14.51 2.36 5.28
CA ALA A 224 -14.05 3.74 5.10
C ALA A 224 -15.01 4.77 5.73
N HIS A 225 -16.31 4.46 5.74
CA HIS A 225 -17.38 5.39 6.14
C HIS A 225 -17.89 5.17 7.57
N HIS A 226 -17.52 4.06 8.20
CA HIS A 226 -18.03 3.68 9.52
C HIS A 226 -16.88 3.55 10.52
N PRO A 227 -17.11 3.87 11.81
CA PRO A 227 -16.10 3.63 12.84
C PRO A 227 -15.85 2.13 13.04
N ARG A 228 -14.69 1.79 13.60
CA ARG A 228 -14.36 0.42 14.01
C ARG A 228 -15.44 -0.12 14.94
N SER A 229 -15.96 -1.31 14.64
CA SER A 229 -16.99 -1.96 15.45
C SER A 229 -16.44 -2.35 16.84
N THR A 230 -17.29 -2.31 17.86
CA THR A 230 -16.99 -2.87 19.19
C THR A 230 -17.33 -4.36 19.30
N ASP A 231 -18.09 -4.91 18.36
CA ASP A 231 -18.43 -6.33 18.29
C ASP A 231 -17.25 -7.15 17.78
N VAL A 232 -16.80 -8.13 18.56
CA VAL A 232 -15.66 -9.01 18.26
C VAL A 232 -15.90 -9.83 17.00
N ALA A 233 -17.08 -10.42 16.84
CA ALA A 233 -17.40 -11.22 15.67
C ALA A 233 -17.44 -10.36 14.40
N GLU A 234 -17.92 -9.12 14.51
CA GLU A 234 -17.90 -8.17 13.39
C GLU A 234 -16.48 -7.73 13.01
N GLN A 235 -15.63 -7.43 13.98
CA GLN A 235 -14.22 -7.12 13.71
C GLN A 235 -13.52 -8.28 12.98
N ILE A 236 -13.78 -9.53 13.38
CA ILE A 236 -13.20 -10.70 12.71
C ILE A 236 -13.75 -10.88 11.29
N ARG A 237 -15.05 -10.61 11.07
CA ARG A 237 -15.62 -10.57 9.70
C ARG A 237 -14.93 -9.52 8.84
N GLN A 238 -14.65 -8.33 9.39
CA GLN A 238 -13.94 -7.28 8.67
C GLN A 238 -12.48 -7.63 8.36
N GLN A 239 -11.74 -8.25 9.30
CA GLN A 239 -10.40 -8.78 9.02
C GLN A 239 -10.45 -9.79 7.88
N THR A 240 -11.40 -10.73 7.95
CA THR A 240 -11.51 -11.84 7.00
C THR A 240 -11.89 -11.34 5.61
N LYS A 241 -12.80 -10.37 5.53
CA LYS A 241 -13.16 -9.71 4.27
C LYS A 241 -11.96 -9.00 3.64
N PHE A 242 -11.14 -8.33 4.46
CA PHE A 242 -9.89 -7.74 3.99
C PHE A 242 -8.94 -8.81 3.44
N VAL A 243 -8.79 -9.93 4.15
CA VAL A 243 -7.94 -11.05 3.71
C VAL A 243 -8.40 -11.61 2.37
N GLN A 244 -9.70 -11.83 2.19
CA GLN A 244 -10.28 -12.31 0.93
C GLN A 244 -10.15 -11.31 -0.22
N ALA A 245 -9.97 -10.02 0.04
CA ALA A 245 -9.84 -9.00 -0.98
C ALA A 245 -8.38 -8.66 -1.32
N VAL A 246 -7.45 -8.83 -0.38
CA VAL A 246 -6.07 -8.33 -0.49
C VAL A 246 -5.02 -9.42 -0.29
N TYR A 247 -5.15 -10.25 0.75
CA TYR A 247 -4.10 -11.21 1.13
C TYR A 247 -4.25 -12.58 0.49
N ASP A 248 -5.44 -13.01 0.09
CA ASP A 248 -5.69 -14.37 -0.37
C ASP A 248 -4.82 -14.75 -1.58
N GLN A 249 -4.70 -13.85 -2.57
CA GLN A 249 -3.83 -14.02 -3.72
C GLN A 249 -2.35 -14.06 -3.33
N LEU A 250 -1.94 -13.28 -2.33
CA LEU A 250 -0.55 -13.20 -1.83
C LEU A 250 -0.16 -14.41 -0.98
N ALA A 251 -1.10 -14.93 -0.20
CA ALA A 251 -0.87 -15.99 0.78
C ALA A 251 -0.99 -17.38 0.17
N TRP A 252 -1.99 -17.60 -0.70
CA TRP A 252 -2.31 -18.93 -1.24
C TRP A 252 -2.98 -18.92 -2.63
N GLY A 253 -2.88 -17.81 -3.37
CA GLY A 253 -3.45 -17.70 -4.72
C GLY A 253 -2.39 -17.43 -5.80
N ALA A 254 -2.81 -16.80 -6.88
CA ALA A 254 -2.01 -16.64 -8.10
C ALA A 254 -0.84 -15.64 -7.94
N HIS A 255 -0.93 -14.69 -7.00
CA HIS A 255 0.21 -13.79 -6.73
C HIS A 255 1.34 -14.49 -5.97
N ARG A 256 1.02 -15.52 -5.17
CA ARG A 256 2.03 -16.39 -4.55
C ARG A 256 2.79 -17.18 -5.61
N THR A 257 2.10 -17.85 -6.52
CA THR A 257 2.74 -18.64 -7.59
C THR A 257 3.55 -17.75 -8.53
N ASP A 258 3.03 -16.57 -8.87
CA ASP A 258 3.74 -15.56 -9.65
C ASP A 258 5.06 -15.12 -8.99
N LEU A 259 5.03 -14.81 -7.69
CA LEU A 259 6.25 -14.44 -6.95
C LEU A 259 7.28 -15.56 -6.99
N GLU A 260 6.87 -16.81 -6.75
CA GLU A 260 7.78 -17.96 -6.74
C GLU A 260 8.38 -18.21 -8.12
N ALA A 261 7.59 -18.06 -9.19
CA ALA A 261 8.06 -18.18 -10.56
C ALA A 261 9.11 -17.12 -10.89
N GLN A 262 8.89 -15.85 -10.50
CA GLN A 262 9.85 -14.77 -10.71
C GLN A 262 11.15 -14.96 -9.92
N ALA A 263 11.03 -15.47 -8.68
CA ALA A 263 12.17 -15.69 -7.80
C ALA A 263 12.95 -16.99 -8.12
N GLY A 264 12.38 -17.87 -8.94
CA GLY A 264 12.95 -19.19 -9.27
C GLY A 264 12.87 -20.20 -8.12
N GLY A 265 11.92 -20.02 -7.20
CA GLY A 265 11.75 -20.79 -5.97
C GLY A 265 10.95 -20.04 -4.92
N ASN A 266 10.71 -20.66 -3.77
CA ASN A 266 9.96 -20.05 -2.66
C ASN A 266 10.82 -19.01 -1.91
N PRO A 267 10.51 -17.70 -1.94
CA PRO A 267 11.37 -16.69 -1.35
C PRO A 267 11.11 -16.42 0.14
N THR A 268 10.06 -17.00 0.75
CA THR A 268 9.71 -16.77 2.16
C THR A 268 9.55 -18.07 2.94
N GLY A 269 9.93 -18.10 4.21
CA GLY A 269 9.83 -19.27 5.08
C GLY A 269 9.42 -18.88 6.50
N ASN A 270 9.05 -19.81 7.36
CA ASN A 270 8.71 -19.55 8.77
C ASN A 270 9.60 -20.34 9.75
N THR A 271 10.71 -20.88 9.27
CA THR A 271 11.76 -21.45 10.12
C THR A 271 12.30 -20.39 11.07
N GLY A 272 12.30 -20.68 12.38
CA GLY A 272 12.73 -19.74 13.42
C GLY A 272 11.66 -18.74 13.87
N VAL A 273 10.45 -18.75 13.30
CA VAL A 273 9.35 -17.87 13.74
C VAL A 273 8.76 -18.37 15.06
N ASP A 274 8.87 -17.54 16.10
CA ASP A 274 8.15 -17.68 17.36
C ASP A 274 6.78 -17.01 17.28
N TYR A 275 5.74 -17.81 17.06
CA TYR A 275 4.36 -17.33 16.97
C TYR A 275 3.82 -16.73 18.27
N ARG A 276 4.38 -17.09 19.45
CA ARG A 276 4.00 -16.42 20.71
C ARG A 276 4.54 -15.00 20.74
N GLY A 277 5.83 -14.83 20.41
CA GLY A 277 6.46 -13.53 20.27
C GLY A 277 5.84 -12.68 19.17
N LEU A 278 5.42 -13.29 18.06
CA LEU A 278 4.75 -12.60 16.97
C LEU A 278 3.39 -12.06 17.41
N LEU A 279 2.54 -12.87 18.06
CA LEU A 279 1.27 -12.42 18.63
C LEU A 279 1.48 -11.33 19.70
N ALA A 280 2.53 -11.43 20.50
CA ALA A 280 2.81 -10.43 21.53
C ALA A 280 3.07 -9.03 20.96
N ARG A 281 3.62 -8.95 19.74
CA ARG A 281 3.89 -7.70 19.01
C ARG A 281 2.72 -7.18 18.20
N SER A 282 1.76 -8.04 17.83
CA SER A 282 0.59 -7.66 17.06
C SER A 282 -0.27 -6.61 17.76
N SER A 283 -0.67 -5.58 17.01
CA SER A 283 -1.65 -4.58 17.45
C SER A 283 -3.04 -5.20 17.69
N GLU A 284 -3.33 -6.33 17.04
CA GLU A 284 -4.58 -7.08 17.12
C GLU A 284 -4.61 -8.17 18.20
N ARG A 285 -3.55 -8.28 19.03
CA ARG A 285 -3.47 -9.27 20.13
C ARG A 285 -4.64 -9.20 21.11
N GLY A 286 -5.21 -8.01 21.30
CA GLY A 286 -6.37 -7.79 22.17
C GLY A 286 -7.62 -8.49 21.62
N LEU A 287 -7.87 -8.34 20.31
CA LEU A 287 -8.97 -8.99 19.61
C LEU A 287 -8.83 -10.51 19.67
N VAL A 288 -7.64 -11.05 19.41
CA VAL A 288 -7.36 -12.50 19.53
C VAL A 288 -7.69 -13.02 20.92
N ARG A 289 -7.18 -12.37 21.97
CA ARG A 289 -7.42 -12.81 23.35
C ARG A 289 -8.90 -12.79 23.71
N GLN A 290 -9.66 -11.80 23.23
CA GLN A 290 -11.10 -11.76 23.45
C GLN A 290 -11.82 -12.87 22.68
N ALA A 291 -11.49 -13.07 21.39
CA ALA A 291 -12.11 -14.10 20.58
C ALA A 291 -11.90 -15.53 21.13
N TYR A 292 -10.69 -15.83 21.63
CA TYR A 292 -10.42 -17.12 22.28
C TYR A 292 -11.17 -17.29 23.60
N ARG A 293 -11.30 -16.23 24.40
CA ARG A 293 -12.13 -16.26 25.62
C ARG A 293 -13.60 -16.52 25.30
N ASP A 294 -14.15 -15.82 24.31
CA ASP A 294 -15.54 -15.96 23.90
C ASP A 294 -15.84 -17.36 23.34
N ALA A 295 -14.86 -17.99 22.69
CA ALA A 295 -14.96 -19.36 22.20
C ALA A 295 -14.67 -20.43 23.26
N GLY A 296 -14.17 -20.07 24.45
CA GLY A 296 -13.73 -21.04 25.46
C GLY A 296 -12.51 -21.89 25.03
N LEU A 297 -11.69 -21.37 24.10
CA LEU A 297 -10.53 -22.08 23.56
C LEU A 297 -9.23 -21.74 24.29
N ASP A 298 -8.31 -22.70 24.33
CA ASP A 298 -6.94 -22.48 24.81
C ASP A 298 -6.03 -21.94 23.69
N LEU A 299 -5.77 -20.63 23.74
CA LEU A 299 -4.84 -19.94 22.83
C LEU A 299 -3.41 -20.51 22.92
N GLY A 300 -2.98 -20.92 24.11
CA GLY A 300 -1.65 -21.50 24.32
C GLY A 300 -1.48 -22.83 23.60
N ALA A 301 -2.55 -23.63 23.53
CA ALA A 301 -2.58 -24.90 22.81
C ALA A 301 -2.47 -24.70 21.29
N ASP A 302 -3.24 -23.78 20.69
CA ASP A 302 -3.15 -23.50 19.25
C ASP A 302 -1.79 -22.88 18.87
N LEU A 303 -1.21 -22.02 19.72
CA LEU A 303 0.18 -21.54 19.55
C LEU A 303 1.21 -22.67 19.64
N ALA A 304 1.01 -23.66 20.51
CA ALA A 304 1.88 -24.84 20.59
C ALA A 304 1.76 -25.72 19.34
N ARG A 305 0.55 -25.88 18.79
CA ARG A 305 0.32 -26.60 17.52
C ARG A 305 1.08 -25.93 16.37
N LEU A 306 1.02 -24.60 16.27
CA LEU A 306 1.80 -23.85 15.27
C LEU A 306 3.31 -24.02 15.45
N ALA A 307 3.78 -24.09 16.70
CA ALA A 307 5.20 -24.28 16.99
C ALA A 307 5.71 -25.67 16.57
N ALA A 308 4.88 -26.71 16.73
CA ALA A 308 5.19 -28.10 16.41
C ALA A 308 4.96 -28.47 14.93
N ALA A 309 4.19 -27.68 14.19
CA ALA A 309 3.88 -27.95 12.80
C ALA A 309 5.13 -27.88 11.89
N PRO A 310 5.25 -28.75 10.86
CA PRO A 310 6.36 -28.72 9.92
C PRO A 310 6.52 -27.34 9.27
N ARG A 311 7.74 -26.80 9.34
CA ARG A 311 8.05 -25.44 8.86
C ARG A 311 8.18 -25.38 7.34
N VAL A 312 7.92 -24.19 6.80
CA VAL A 312 8.18 -23.83 5.42
C VAL A 312 9.56 -23.20 5.34
N GLU A 313 10.43 -23.77 4.53
CA GLU A 313 11.77 -23.23 4.27
C GLU A 313 11.78 -22.37 3.00
N ALA A 314 12.53 -21.27 3.05
CA ALA A 314 12.78 -20.43 1.90
C ALA A 314 13.96 -20.99 1.08
N ASP A 315 13.82 -20.97 -0.24
CA ASP A 315 14.88 -21.20 -1.19
C ASP A 315 15.84 -20.00 -1.16
N LYS A 316 17.10 -20.21 -0.75
CA LYS A 316 18.04 -19.12 -0.45
C LYS A 316 18.33 -18.17 -1.62
N ALA A 317 18.29 -18.67 -2.86
CA ALA A 317 18.44 -17.82 -4.03
C ALA A 317 17.22 -16.91 -4.26
N ALA A 318 16.02 -17.45 -4.08
CA ALA A 318 14.75 -16.74 -4.19
C ALA A 318 14.60 -15.67 -3.09
N GLU A 319 14.95 -16.01 -1.85
CA GLU A 319 14.98 -15.08 -0.71
C GLU A 319 15.88 -13.86 -1.00
N ARG A 320 17.11 -14.10 -1.49
CA ARG A 320 18.03 -13.02 -1.89
C ARG A 320 17.51 -12.22 -3.08
N TRP A 321 16.80 -12.85 -4.01
CA TRP A 321 16.18 -12.15 -5.13
C TRP A 321 15.12 -11.17 -4.62
N LEU A 322 14.17 -11.63 -3.80
CA LEU A 322 13.11 -10.79 -3.24
C LEU A 322 13.67 -9.64 -2.40
N GLY A 323 14.68 -9.91 -1.57
CA GLY A 323 15.37 -8.88 -0.80
C GLY A 323 15.94 -7.77 -1.68
N ARG A 324 16.58 -8.11 -2.81
CA ARG A 324 17.20 -7.12 -3.72
C ARG A 324 16.19 -6.34 -4.55
N VAL A 325 15.16 -7.01 -5.07
CA VAL A 325 14.20 -6.37 -6.01
C VAL A 325 13.03 -5.71 -5.30
N GLY A 326 12.70 -6.15 -4.09
CA GLY A 326 11.45 -5.81 -3.41
C GLY A 326 11.57 -5.10 -2.08
N THR A 327 12.78 -4.90 -1.54
CA THR A 327 12.95 -4.30 -0.20
C THR A 327 13.70 -2.98 -0.29
N PRO A 328 13.05 -1.85 0.07
CA PRO A 328 13.73 -0.56 0.19
C PRO A 328 14.85 -0.63 1.22
N ALA A 329 16.00 -0.05 0.87
CA ALA A 329 17.16 -0.02 1.75
C ALA A 329 17.07 1.08 2.82
N GLY A 330 16.24 2.11 2.59
CA GLY A 330 16.15 3.33 3.41
C GLY A 330 17.29 4.33 3.15
N ARG A 331 18.17 4.02 2.19
CA ARG A 331 19.44 4.72 1.95
C ARG A 331 19.39 5.74 0.82
N GLY A 332 18.22 5.95 0.19
CA GLY A 332 18.01 7.04 -0.76
C GLY A 332 18.38 8.41 -0.18
N ARG A 333 18.50 9.45 -1.02
CA ARG A 333 18.75 10.83 -0.55
C ARG A 333 17.54 11.74 -0.68
N GLN A 334 16.55 11.29 -1.44
CA GLN A 334 15.31 11.96 -1.74
C GLN A 334 14.45 12.09 -0.48
N PRO A 335 13.70 13.18 -0.32
CA PRO A 335 12.59 13.24 0.60
C PRO A 335 11.52 12.20 0.24
N VAL A 336 10.95 11.58 1.28
CA VAL A 336 9.84 10.64 1.16
C VAL A 336 8.71 11.09 2.06
N VAL A 337 7.49 11.12 1.51
CA VAL A 337 6.25 11.24 2.28
C VAL A 337 5.53 9.90 2.21
N THR A 338 5.08 9.39 3.35
CA THR A 338 4.15 8.26 3.41
C THR A 338 2.77 8.74 3.85
N LEU A 339 1.70 8.12 3.32
CA LEU A 339 0.32 8.42 3.67
C LEU A 339 -0.45 7.10 3.90
N HIS A 340 -0.89 6.83 5.13
CA HIS A 340 -1.58 5.58 5.47
C HIS A 340 -2.92 5.77 6.17
N PRO A 341 -3.97 5.01 5.82
CA PRO A 341 -5.12 4.83 6.70
C PRO A 341 -4.70 3.98 7.90
N ILE A 342 -5.01 4.41 9.13
CA ILE A 342 -4.58 3.65 10.32
C ILE A 342 -5.28 2.28 10.45
N GLY A 343 -6.40 2.07 9.77
CA GLY A 343 -7.11 0.79 9.69
C GLY A 343 -6.85 0.01 8.39
N ASP A 344 -5.79 0.33 7.65
CA ASP A 344 -5.38 -0.47 6.50
C ASP A 344 -4.79 -1.82 6.97
N GLY A 345 -5.16 -2.92 6.30
CA GLY A 345 -4.61 -4.25 6.57
C GLY A 345 -3.27 -4.55 5.92
N VAL A 346 -2.83 -3.72 4.97
CA VAL A 346 -1.41 -3.63 4.59
C VAL A 346 -0.73 -2.70 5.61
N ALA A 347 -0.63 -3.19 6.84
CA ALA A 347 -0.65 -2.39 8.05
C ALA A 347 0.36 -1.21 8.10
N PRO A 348 -0.01 -0.07 8.72
CA PRO A 348 0.87 1.11 8.82
C PRO A 348 2.21 0.85 9.53
N GLU A 349 2.35 -0.28 10.23
CA GLU A 349 3.57 -0.88 10.78
C GLU A 349 4.68 -1.00 9.71
N HIS A 350 4.31 -1.19 8.43
CA HIS A 350 5.25 -1.14 7.30
C HIS A 350 5.99 0.20 7.25
N GLU A 351 5.28 1.31 7.52
CA GLU A 351 5.86 2.63 7.50
C GLU A 351 6.84 2.82 8.65
N ARG A 352 6.51 2.35 9.86
CA ARG A 352 7.44 2.40 11.00
C ARG A 352 8.72 1.65 10.70
N THR A 353 8.61 0.42 10.17
CA THR A 353 9.77 -0.41 9.82
C THR A 353 10.64 0.25 8.75
N TYR A 354 10.03 0.94 7.79
CA TYR A 354 10.77 1.76 6.83
C TYR A 354 11.44 2.97 7.50
N GLY A 355 10.73 3.65 8.39
CA GLY A 355 11.23 4.79 9.18
C GLY A 355 12.45 4.46 10.03
N ASP A 356 12.54 3.25 10.57
CA ASP A 356 13.71 2.77 11.33
C ASP A 356 14.99 2.66 10.45
N ARG A 357 14.85 2.63 9.12
CA ARG A 357 15.96 2.52 8.16
C ARG A 357 16.31 3.86 7.47
N VAL A 358 15.44 4.86 7.60
CA VAL A 358 15.52 6.12 6.84
C VAL A 358 15.93 7.25 7.75
N ASP A 359 16.71 8.19 7.21
CA ASP A 359 17.05 9.42 7.93
C ASP A 359 15.75 10.21 8.26
N PRO A 360 15.46 10.53 9.53
CA PRO A 360 14.25 11.26 9.92
C PRO A 360 14.19 12.68 9.34
N GLY A 361 15.31 13.25 8.90
CA GLY A 361 15.36 14.51 8.16
C GLY A 361 14.80 14.43 6.73
N ARG A 362 14.63 13.21 6.20
CA ARG A 362 14.14 12.92 4.84
C ARG A 362 12.78 12.24 4.81
N LEU A 363 12.19 11.87 5.94
CA LEU A 363 10.91 11.18 5.99
C LEU A 363 9.83 12.02 6.69
N ARG A 364 8.63 12.06 6.11
CA ARG A 364 7.40 12.45 6.82
C ARG A 364 6.34 11.38 6.64
N GLN A 365 5.76 10.97 7.76
CA GLN A 365 4.74 9.91 7.78
C GLN A 365 3.43 10.55 8.20
N LEU A 366 2.44 10.43 7.32
CA LEU A 366 1.13 11.02 7.47
C LEU A 366 0.11 9.90 7.62
N PHE A 367 -0.85 10.10 8.51
CA PHE A 367 -1.86 9.08 8.79
C PHE A 367 -3.24 9.69 8.75
N VAL A 368 -4.20 8.94 8.19
CA VAL A 368 -5.62 9.28 8.19
C VAL A 368 -6.40 8.29 9.03
N ASN A 369 -7.32 8.77 9.86
CA ASN A 369 -8.14 7.95 10.74
C ASN A 369 -9.29 7.29 9.95
N ARG A 370 -8.96 6.30 9.13
CA ARG A 370 -9.91 5.57 8.28
C ARG A 370 -9.56 4.08 8.19
N GLY A 371 -10.58 3.23 8.06
CA GLY A 371 -10.43 1.79 7.84
C GLY A 371 -10.40 1.44 6.35
N GLY A 372 -9.90 0.25 6.04
CA GLY A 372 -9.83 -0.28 4.67
C GLY A 372 -8.52 0.05 3.92
N HIS A 373 -8.32 -0.59 2.76
CA HIS A 373 -7.08 -0.46 2.00
C HIS A 373 -7.07 0.75 1.08
N CYS A 374 -6.05 1.61 1.21
CA CYS A 374 -5.90 2.83 0.40
C CYS A 374 -7.11 3.76 0.40
N GLN A 375 -7.81 3.83 1.54
CA GLN A 375 -8.97 4.69 1.71
C GLN A 375 -8.52 6.11 2.05
N HIS A 376 -7.98 6.83 1.04
CA HIS A 376 -7.63 8.25 1.09
C HIS A 376 -8.51 9.04 0.13
N THR A 377 -8.93 10.26 0.49
CA THR A 377 -9.65 11.13 -0.45
C THR A 377 -8.70 11.88 -1.37
N ALA A 378 -9.18 12.39 -2.51
CA ALA A 378 -8.35 13.19 -3.42
C ALA A 378 -7.77 14.43 -2.71
N ALA A 379 -8.53 15.05 -1.80
CA ALA A 379 -8.07 16.16 -0.99
C ALA A 379 -6.88 15.77 -0.08
N GLU A 380 -6.91 14.58 0.52
CA GLU A 380 -5.82 14.08 1.36
C GLU A 380 -4.58 13.73 0.54
N GLU A 381 -4.75 13.15 -0.65
CA GLU A 381 -3.65 12.83 -1.57
C GLU A 381 -2.93 14.08 -2.07
N LEU A 382 -3.70 15.09 -2.52
CA LEU A 382 -3.17 16.38 -2.95
C LEU A 382 -2.46 17.11 -1.80
N THR A 383 -2.99 17.00 -0.58
CA THR A 383 -2.34 17.57 0.62
C THR A 383 -1.04 16.84 0.96
N ALA A 384 -0.99 15.51 0.84
CA ALA A 384 0.26 14.77 1.05
C ALA A 384 1.31 15.08 -0.02
N LEU A 385 0.87 15.24 -1.27
CA LEU A 385 1.75 15.64 -2.37
C LEU A 385 2.30 17.05 -2.19
N SER A 386 1.50 18.00 -1.69
CA SER A 386 1.98 19.36 -1.40
C SER A 386 3.06 19.37 -0.31
N VAL A 387 2.96 18.51 0.71
CA VAL A 387 4.01 18.33 1.73
C VAL A 387 5.33 17.87 1.10
N LEU A 388 5.28 16.93 0.15
CA LEU A 388 6.47 16.47 -0.57
C LEU A 388 7.04 17.58 -1.45
N ARG A 389 6.19 18.23 -2.23
CA ARG A 389 6.56 19.34 -3.13
C ARG A 389 7.26 20.45 -2.35
N ASP A 390 6.66 20.93 -1.27
CA ASP A 390 7.22 22.02 -0.45
C ASP A 390 8.61 21.65 0.09
N ARG A 391 8.80 20.38 0.48
CA ARG A 391 10.11 19.90 0.94
C ARG A 391 11.16 19.90 -0.15
N VAL A 392 10.80 19.44 -1.35
CA VAL A 392 11.70 19.37 -2.50
C VAL A 392 12.07 20.78 -2.98
N GLU A 393 11.10 21.68 -3.05
CA GLU A 393 11.29 23.04 -3.59
C GLU A 393 12.00 23.98 -2.61
N THR A 394 11.66 23.93 -1.32
CA THR A 394 12.16 24.88 -0.32
C THR A 394 13.33 24.34 0.51
N GLY A 395 13.58 23.03 0.44
CA GLY A 395 14.53 22.37 1.33
C GLY A 395 14.07 22.32 2.80
N ARG A 396 12.80 22.62 3.10
CA ARG A 396 12.24 22.59 4.46
C ARG A 396 10.90 21.86 4.49
N TRP A 397 10.69 21.07 5.53
CA TRP A 397 9.38 20.45 5.73
C TRP A 397 8.36 21.51 6.17
N PRO A 398 7.16 21.56 5.55
CA PRO A 398 6.07 22.36 6.09
C PRO A 398 5.56 21.76 7.41
N SER A 399 4.66 22.46 8.08
CA SER A 399 3.98 21.92 9.26
C SER A 399 3.07 20.76 8.86
N THR A 400 3.31 19.58 9.41
CA THR A 400 2.50 18.38 9.19
C THR A 400 1.62 18.05 10.41
N SER A 401 1.27 19.06 11.21
CA SER A 401 0.30 18.89 12.30
C SER A 401 -1.08 18.53 11.74
N PRO A 402 -1.82 17.57 12.34
CA PRO A 402 -3.15 17.17 11.87
C PRO A 402 -4.10 18.34 11.59
N GLU A 403 -4.10 19.37 12.44
CA GLU A 403 -4.94 20.55 12.31
C GLU A 403 -4.64 21.32 11.01
N ARG A 404 -3.37 21.43 10.64
CA ARG A 404 -2.92 22.12 9.42
C ARG A 404 -3.23 21.30 8.18
N LEU A 405 -2.96 20.00 8.21
CA LEU A 405 -3.23 19.11 7.08
C LEU A 405 -4.73 19.00 6.80
N ASN A 406 -5.55 18.86 7.85
CA ASN A 406 -7.00 18.88 7.71
C ASN A 406 -7.52 20.22 7.22
N ALA A 407 -6.95 21.35 7.69
CA ALA A 407 -7.33 22.66 7.19
C ALA A 407 -7.00 22.84 5.71
N GLU A 408 -5.83 22.37 5.25
CA GLU A 408 -5.43 22.42 3.84
C GLU A 408 -6.31 21.54 2.97
N ALA A 409 -6.53 20.28 3.36
CA ALA A 409 -7.42 19.37 2.63
C ALA A 409 -8.87 19.88 2.55
N ASN A 410 -9.33 20.65 3.55
CA ASN A 410 -10.66 21.26 3.53
C ASN A 410 -10.78 22.49 2.62
N ARG A 411 -9.68 22.97 2.03
CA ARG A 411 -9.74 24.04 1.01
C ARG A 411 -10.26 23.54 -0.33
N SER A 412 -10.10 22.25 -0.61
CA SER A 412 -10.67 21.60 -1.78
C SER A 412 -12.20 21.52 -1.70
N GLY A 413 -12.87 21.56 -2.85
CA GLY A 413 -14.31 21.42 -2.93
C GLY A 413 -14.84 20.05 -2.44
N PRO A 414 -16.14 19.93 -2.14
CA PRO A 414 -16.74 18.68 -1.67
C PRO A 414 -16.51 17.46 -2.57
N GLU A 415 -16.35 17.66 -3.87
CA GLU A 415 -16.04 16.64 -4.87
C GLU A 415 -14.72 15.90 -4.57
N PHE A 416 -13.74 16.58 -3.98
CA PHE A 416 -12.45 15.97 -3.59
C PHE A 416 -12.54 15.13 -2.32
N ARG A 417 -13.71 15.11 -1.67
CA ARG A 417 -14.00 14.32 -0.47
C ARG A 417 -14.84 13.08 -0.77
N PHE A 418 -15.22 12.87 -2.04
CA PHE A 418 -15.84 11.63 -2.45
C PHE A 418 -14.87 10.47 -2.25
N LEU A 419 -15.39 9.35 -1.75
CA LEU A 419 -14.63 8.14 -1.51
C LEU A 419 -15.55 6.95 -1.77
N TYR A 420 -15.11 6.06 -2.64
CA TYR A 420 -15.77 4.77 -2.86
C TYR A 420 -15.03 3.70 -2.06
N ASP A 421 -15.70 3.17 -1.03
CA ASP A 421 -15.23 2.01 -0.29
C ASP A 421 -15.39 0.76 -1.15
N TRP A 422 -14.38 0.48 -1.96
CA TRP A 422 -14.36 -0.66 -2.87
C TRP A 422 -14.38 -2.03 -2.17
N LEU A 423 -13.98 -2.10 -0.88
CA LEU A 423 -14.08 -3.34 -0.11
C LEU A 423 -15.55 -3.64 0.22
N HIS A 424 -16.34 -2.60 0.50
CA HIS A 424 -17.74 -2.75 0.92
C HIS A 424 -18.77 -2.37 -0.15
N GLY A 425 -18.33 -1.87 -1.30
CA GLY A 425 -19.19 -1.41 -2.38
C GLY A 425 -19.98 -0.15 -2.02
N GLU A 426 -19.49 0.65 -1.07
CA GLU A 426 -20.21 1.78 -0.48
C GLU A 426 -19.63 3.11 -0.98
N PRO A 427 -20.40 3.93 -1.72
CA PRO A 427 -20.01 5.29 -2.03
C PRO A 427 -20.33 6.22 -0.85
N GLY A 428 -19.49 7.22 -0.62
CA GLY A 428 -19.79 8.24 0.37
C GLY A 428 -18.87 9.46 0.26
N THR A 429 -19.06 10.37 1.21
CA THR A 429 -18.12 11.47 1.43
C THR A 429 -17.39 11.24 2.73
N ALA A 430 -16.10 11.53 2.76
CA ALA A 430 -15.27 11.44 3.95
C ALA A 430 -14.59 12.78 4.19
N ALA A 431 -14.82 13.37 5.37
CA ALA A 431 -14.04 14.52 5.78
C ALA A 431 -12.54 14.16 5.87
N PRO A 432 -11.63 15.10 5.59
CA PRO A 432 -10.21 14.91 5.86
C PRO A 432 -10.00 14.48 7.31
N ALA A 433 -9.23 13.41 7.49
CA ALA A 433 -9.11 12.74 8.79
C ALA A 433 -7.64 12.57 9.21
N PHE A 434 -6.75 13.49 8.82
CA PHE A 434 -5.36 13.47 9.25
C PHE A 434 -5.28 13.42 10.78
N ARG A 435 -4.42 12.54 11.31
CA ARG A 435 -4.26 12.30 12.73
C ARG A 435 -2.82 12.01 13.08
N ARG A 436 -2.39 12.39 14.29
CA ARG A 436 -1.14 11.91 14.86
C ARG A 436 -1.31 10.43 15.21
N TYR A 437 -0.46 9.60 14.64
CA TYR A 437 -0.44 8.17 14.90
C TYR A 437 1.02 7.69 14.96
N HIS A 438 1.27 6.68 15.77
CA HIS A 438 2.57 6.02 15.85
C HIS A 438 2.31 4.51 15.75
N PRO A 439 2.51 3.91 14.56
CA PRO A 439 2.25 2.49 14.36
C PRO A 439 3.08 1.64 15.31
N ASP A 440 2.62 0.43 15.63
CA ASP A 440 3.45 -0.55 16.31
C ASP A 440 4.56 -1.05 15.35
N PRO A 441 5.62 -1.71 15.85
CA PRO A 441 6.57 -2.39 14.96
C PRO A 441 5.85 -3.54 14.26
N LEU A 442 6.26 -3.90 13.04
CA LEU A 442 5.76 -5.11 12.39
C LEU A 442 5.92 -6.33 13.32
N PRO A 443 4.89 -7.19 13.44
CA PRO A 443 4.99 -8.41 14.25
C PRO A 443 6.13 -9.29 13.77
N ARG A 444 6.30 -9.34 12.45
CA ARG A 444 7.39 -10.04 11.80
C ARG A 444 8.57 -9.10 11.59
N VAL A 445 9.61 -9.30 12.39
CA VAL A 445 10.90 -8.63 12.17
C VAL A 445 11.57 -9.30 10.97
N VAL A 446 11.94 -8.50 9.98
CA VAL A 446 12.47 -8.94 8.67
C VAL A 446 13.98 -8.91 8.67
#